data_AF-A0A7S1YFD9-F1
#
_entry.id   AF-A0A7S1YFD9-F1
#
_cell.length_a   1.000
_cell.length_b   1.000
_cell.length_c   1.000
_cell.angle_alpha   90.00
_cell.angle_beta   90.00
_cell.angle_gamma   90.00
#
_symmetry.space_group_name_H-M   'P 1'
#
loop_
_entity.id
_entity.type
_entity.pdbx_description
1 polymer ?
#
loop_
_entity_poly.entity_id
_entity_poly.type
_entity_poly.pdbx_seq_one_letter_code
_entity_poly.pdbx_strand_id
1 'polypeptide(L)'
;VTERMDESFVVLSMLFHIPLGDILYLTAKGKGGYDGGADGKCTYIWPSFKSAGIEKFLDGAEFKHISYWDELVYKVVNRSLDLTIDRLGRKKVAANLETFLRAKEVAHEQCIGEHTFPCSKSGEPIDQNYTDCIWKDSGCGASCLDKVAAQLDIDSLETIG
;
A
#
# COMPACT_ATOMS: atom_id res chain seq x y z
N VAL A 1 10.27 -4.02 1.50
CA VAL A 1 10.91 -2.68 1.36
C VAL A 1 9.81 -1.71 1.01
N THR A 2 9.55 -0.69 1.83
CA THR A 2 8.35 0.15 1.68
C THR A 2 8.36 0.96 0.39
N GLU A 3 9.52 1.45 -0.05
CA GLU A 3 9.68 2.21 -1.30
C GLU A 3 9.43 1.35 -2.55
N ARG A 4 9.42 0.02 -2.38
CA ARG A 4 9.18 -0.97 -3.44
C ARG A 4 8.01 -1.87 -3.07
N MET A 5 7.00 -1.34 -2.37
CA MET A 5 5.87 -2.12 -1.85
C MET A 5 5.08 -2.80 -2.97
N ASP A 6 4.77 -2.07 -4.04
CA ASP A 6 4.02 -2.62 -5.19
C ASP A 6 4.79 -3.78 -5.85
N GLU A 7 6.08 -3.59 -6.11
CA GLU A 7 6.94 -4.65 -6.64
C GLU A 7 7.07 -5.83 -5.67
N SER A 8 7.14 -5.57 -4.36
CA SER A 8 7.19 -6.61 -3.33
C SER A 8 5.90 -7.44 -3.31
N PHE A 9 4.73 -6.82 -3.49
CA PHE A 9 3.46 -7.54 -3.57
C PHE A 9 3.33 -8.37 -4.84
N VAL A 10 3.76 -7.85 -5.98
CA VAL A 10 3.76 -8.62 -7.23
C VAL A 10 4.68 -9.84 -7.12
N VAL A 11 5.89 -9.67 -6.56
CA VAL A 11 6.79 -10.79 -6.28
C VAL A 11 6.15 -11.80 -5.32
N LEU A 12 5.47 -11.33 -4.27
CA LEU A 12 4.76 -12.18 -3.31
C LEU A 12 3.63 -12.98 -4.00
N SER A 13 2.82 -12.31 -4.82
CA SER A 13 1.76 -12.93 -5.62
C SER A 13 2.31 -14.04 -6.51
N MET A 14 3.44 -13.79 -7.19
CA MET A 14 4.09 -14.79 -8.04
C MET A 14 4.66 -15.97 -7.25
N LEU A 15 5.21 -15.74 -6.05
CA LEU A 15 5.76 -16.81 -5.20
C LEU A 15 4.69 -17.72 -4.60
N PHE A 16 3.53 -17.14 -4.27
CA PHE A 16 2.44 -17.85 -3.59
C PHE A 16 1.28 -18.22 -4.50
N HIS A 17 1.38 -17.93 -5.80
CA HIS A 17 0.31 -18.15 -6.77
C HIS A 17 -1.01 -17.47 -6.37
N ILE A 18 -0.90 -16.25 -5.82
CA ILE A 18 -2.04 -15.42 -5.46
C ILE A 18 -2.42 -14.57 -6.68
N PRO A 19 -3.70 -14.49 -7.07
CA PRO A 19 -4.18 -13.57 -8.11
C PRO A 19 -3.70 -12.13 -7.92
N LEU A 20 -3.53 -11.38 -9.01
CA LEU A 20 -3.11 -9.97 -8.91
C LEU A 20 -4.21 -9.08 -8.35
N GLY A 21 -5.49 -9.43 -8.53
CA GLY A 21 -6.62 -8.71 -7.93
C GLY A 21 -6.63 -8.77 -6.42
N ASP A 22 -6.29 -9.93 -5.84
CA ASP A 22 -6.27 -10.17 -4.39
C ASP A 22 -5.20 -9.34 -3.65
N ILE A 23 -4.21 -8.79 -4.36
CA ILE A 23 -3.19 -7.89 -3.80
C ILE A 23 -3.47 -6.41 -4.12
N LEU A 24 -4.57 -6.09 -4.80
CA LEU A 24 -4.98 -4.70 -4.99
C LEU A 24 -5.30 -4.05 -3.66
N TYR A 25 -5.01 -2.76 -3.56
CA TYR A 25 -5.26 -2.00 -2.35
C TYR A 25 -5.50 -0.52 -2.66
N LEU A 26 -6.25 0.12 -1.77
CA LEU A 26 -6.44 1.58 -1.77
C LEU A 26 -5.53 2.22 -0.73
N THR A 27 -5.12 3.46 -0.99
CA THR A 27 -4.44 4.29 0.01
C THR A 27 -5.44 4.69 1.09
N ALA A 28 -5.41 3.97 2.22
CA ALA A 28 -6.39 4.13 3.29
C ALA A 28 -6.29 5.45 4.07
N LYS A 29 -5.08 6.04 4.17
CA LYS A 29 -4.80 7.20 5.03
C LYS A 29 -3.84 8.16 4.35
N GLY A 30 -4.34 9.35 4.04
CA GLY A 30 -3.58 10.42 3.38
C GLY A 30 -3.56 11.70 4.21
N LYS A 31 -2.52 12.52 3.98
CA LYS A 31 -2.45 13.87 4.55
C LYS A 31 -3.74 14.66 4.26
N GLY A 32 -4.25 15.38 5.25
CA GLY A 32 -5.48 16.16 5.12
C GLY A 32 -6.79 15.39 5.30
N GLY A 33 -6.72 14.07 5.53
CA GLY A 33 -7.86 13.24 5.94
C GLY A 33 -7.99 13.09 7.45
N TYR A 34 -8.88 12.19 7.86
CA TYR A 34 -9.09 11.82 9.26
C TYR A 34 -8.92 10.31 9.43
N ASP A 35 -8.28 9.92 10.52
CA ASP A 35 -8.09 8.53 10.95
C ASP A 35 -9.06 8.21 12.09
N GLY A 36 -9.92 7.19 11.92
CA GLY A 36 -10.87 6.77 12.96
C GLY A 36 -10.23 6.05 14.15
N GLY A 37 -9.05 5.46 13.94
CA GLY A 37 -8.28 4.77 14.97
C GLY A 37 -9.05 3.65 15.71
N ALA A 38 -8.42 3.11 16.75
CA ALA A 38 -9.03 2.03 17.55
C ALA A 38 -10.12 2.51 18.51
N ASP A 39 -10.09 3.80 18.86
CA ASP A 39 -10.93 4.43 19.90
C ASP A 39 -12.21 5.07 19.34
N GLY A 40 -12.46 4.93 18.03
CA GLY A 40 -13.63 5.49 17.34
C GLY A 40 -13.61 7.01 17.20
N LYS A 41 -12.43 7.63 17.32
CA LYS A 41 -12.24 9.09 17.21
C LYS A 41 -11.55 9.42 15.90
N CYS A 42 -12.18 10.29 15.11
CA CYS A 42 -11.60 10.81 13.88
C CYS A 42 -10.53 11.87 14.17
N THR A 43 -9.27 11.47 14.03
CA THR A 43 -8.08 12.29 14.27
C THR A 43 -7.54 12.83 12.95
N TYR A 44 -7.37 14.15 12.85
CA TYR A 44 -6.85 14.77 11.64
C TYR A 44 -5.41 14.36 11.35
N ILE A 45 -5.14 13.92 10.12
CA ILE A 45 -3.83 13.48 9.66
C ILE A 45 -3.07 14.70 9.13
N TRP A 46 -2.27 15.29 10.01
CA TRP A 46 -1.41 16.40 9.66
C TRP A 46 -0.38 16.00 8.59
N PRO A 47 -0.14 16.85 7.57
CA PRO A 47 0.98 16.66 6.67
C PRO A 47 2.29 16.59 7.46
N SER A 48 3.13 15.61 7.13
CA SER A 48 4.47 15.53 7.71
C SER A 48 5.29 16.74 7.29
N PHE A 49 6.00 17.35 8.24
CA PHE A 49 6.97 18.40 7.97
C PHE A 49 8.28 18.09 8.69
N LYS A 50 9.40 18.51 8.12
CA LYS A 50 10.72 18.44 8.77
C LYS A 50 11.10 19.84 9.21
N SER A 51 11.38 20.02 10.49
CA SER A 51 12.00 21.26 10.96
C SER A 51 13.47 21.29 10.58
N ALA A 52 14.07 22.48 10.48
CA ALA A 52 15.50 22.61 10.19
C ALA A 52 16.39 21.87 11.21
N GLY A 53 15.95 21.78 12.47
CA GLY A 53 16.65 21.01 13.51
C GLY A 53 16.61 19.51 13.25
N ILE A 54 15.45 18.96 12.86
CA ILE A 54 15.31 17.54 12.50
C ILE A 54 16.11 17.23 11.23
N GLU A 55 16.05 18.08 10.22
CA GLU A 55 16.83 17.91 8.99
C GLU A 55 18.33 17.85 9.28
N LYS A 56 18.85 18.82 10.05
CA LYS A 56 20.24 18.83 10.50
C LYS A 56 20.61 17.57 11.30
N PHE A 57 19.71 17.07 12.14
CA PHE A 57 19.93 15.84 12.91
C PHE A 57 20.03 14.61 11.99
N LEU A 58 19.08 14.45 11.05
CA LEU A 58 19.06 13.33 10.09
C LEU A 58 20.31 13.31 9.19
N ASP A 59 20.84 14.49 8.84
CA ASP A 59 22.08 14.59 8.06
C ASP A 59 23.36 14.40 8.88
N GLY A 60 23.24 14.51 10.21
CA GLY A 60 24.34 14.46 11.16
C GLY A 60 24.98 13.08 11.31
N ALA A 61 26.22 13.06 11.79
CA ALA A 61 26.94 11.82 12.08
C ALA A 61 26.26 10.99 13.17
N GLU A 62 25.58 11.65 14.12
CA GLU A 62 24.84 10.98 15.19
C GLU A 62 23.73 10.08 14.64
N PHE A 63 22.83 10.62 13.80
CA PHE A 63 21.75 9.84 13.21
C PHE A 63 22.29 8.70 12.33
N LYS A 64 23.32 8.97 11.52
CA LYS A 64 23.97 7.96 10.68
C LYS A 64 24.61 6.84 11.50
N HIS A 65 25.15 7.16 12.66
CA HIS A 65 25.73 6.16 13.54
C HIS A 65 24.65 5.25 14.13
N ILE A 66 23.54 5.81 14.64
CA ILE A 66 22.46 5.02 15.24
C ILE A 66 21.65 4.22 14.21
N SER A 67 21.53 4.71 12.97
CA SER A 67 20.78 4.06 11.88
C SER A 67 21.62 3.13 11.00
N TYR A 68 22.94 3.03 11.26
CA TYR A 68 23.86 2.26 10.43
C TYR A 68 23.40 0.81 10.20
N TRP A 69 22.97 0.12 11.26
CA TRP A 69 22.55 -1.27 11.15
C TRP A 69 21.22 -1.43 10.41
N ASP A 70 20.30 -0.50 10.60
CA ASP A 70 19.03 -0.48 9.86
C ASP A 70 19.27 -0.24 8.36
N GLU A 71 20.19 0.67 8.01
CA GLU A 71 20.59 0.92 6.63
C GLU A 71 21.24 -0.32 6.00
N LEU A 72 22.05 -1.05 6.76
CA LEU A 72 22.65 -2.29 6.28
C LEU A 72 21.58 -3.37 6.03
N VAL A 73 20.66 -3.58 6.96
CA VAL A 73 19.53 -4.51 6.79
C VAL A 73 18.68 -4.10 5.60
N TYR A 74 18.38 -2.81 5.46
CA TYR A 74 17.64 -2.25 4.33
C TYR A 74 18.28 -2.61 2.98
N LYS A 75 19.62 -2.44 2.88
CA LYS A 75 20.39 -2.79 1.68
C LYS A 75 20.36 -4.30 1.40
N VAL A 76 20.53 -5.13 2.43
CA VAL A 76 20.47 -6.59 2.32
C VAL A 76 19.10 -7.07 1.84
N VAL A 77 18.01 -6.53 2.41
CA VAL A 77 16.64 -6.88 2.01
C VAL A 77 16.35 -6.45 0.57
N ASN A 78 16.78 -5.25 0.16
CA ASN A 78 16.68 -4.81 -1.24
C ASN A 78 17.39 -5.76 -2.20
N ARG A 79 18.63 -6.17 -1.86
CA ARG A 79 19.38 -7.13 -2.68
C ARG A 79 18.69 -8.50 -2.73
N SER A 80 18.10 -8.94 -1.63
CA SER A 80 17.33 -10.19 -1.56
C SER A 80 16.11 -10.14 -2.49
N LEU A 81 15.39 -9.02 -2.52
CA LEU A 81 14.28 -8.80 -3.45
C LEU A 81 14.76 -8.88 -4.91
N ASP A 82 15.85 -8.20 -5.25
CA ASP A 82 16.40 -8.24 -6.62
C ASP A 82 16.78 -9.65 -7.07
N LEU A 83 17.43 -10.42 -6.19
CA LEU A 83 17.80 -11.81 -6.48
C LEU A 83 16.56 -12.71 -6.65
N THR A 84 15.49 -12.42 -5.93
CA THR A 84 14.21 -13.12 -6.07
C THR A 84 13.56 -12.79 -7.42
N ILE A 85 13.57 -11.52 -7.82
CA ILE A 85 13.11 -11.06 -9.13
C ILE A 85 13.93 -11.71 -10.25
N ASP A 86 15.25 -11.82 -10.10
CA ASP A 86 16.13 -12.51 -11.05
C ASP A 86 15.69 -13.97 -11.24
N ARG A 87 15.37 -14.67 -10.14
CA ARG A 87 14.92 -16.07 -10.17
C ARG A 87 13.54 -16.25 -10.79
N LEU A 88 12.60 -15.34 -10.51
CA LEU A 88 11.25 -15.34 -11.08
C LEU A 88 11.22 -14.88 -12.56
N GLY A 89 12.30 -14.24 -13.02
CA GLY A 89 12.43 -13.67 -14.35
C GLY A 89 12.01 -12.20 -14.38
N ARG A 90 12.99 -11.30 -14.52
CA ARG A 90 12.78 -9.83 -14.55
C ARG A 90 11.67 -9.38 -15.50
N LYS A 91 11.61 -9.93 -16.71
CA LYS A 91 10.59 -9.54 -17.72
C LYS A 91 9.17 -9.90 -17.26
N LYS A 92 9.00 -11.06 -16.61
CA LYS A 92 7.71 -11.53 -16.11
C LYS A 92 7.25 -10.66 -14.93
N VAL A 93 8.15 -10.40 -13.99
CA VAL A 93 7.87 -9.49 -12.86
C VAL A 93 7.48 -8.10 -13.36
N ALA A 94 8.23 -7.54 -14.32
CA ALA A 94 7.94 -6.22 -14.88
C ALA A 94 6.57 -6.15 -15.57
N ALA A 95 6.19 -7.19 -16.33
CA ALA A 95 4.88 -7.26 -16.97
C ALA A 95 3.73 -7.34 -15.94
N ASN A 96 3.89 -8.16 -14.89
CA ASN A 96 2.90 -8.25 -13.82
C ASN A 96 2.81 -6.93 -13.04
N LEU A 97 3.95 -6.27 -12.80
CA LEU A 97 3.98 -4.96 -12.13
C LEU A 97 3.27 -3.89 -12.96
N GLU A 98 3.48 -3.85 -14.27
CA GLU A 98 2.77 -2.91 -15.15
C GLU A 98 1.26 -3.14 -15.14
N THR A 99 0.81 -4.40 -15.20
CA THR A 99 -0.61 -4.74 -15.07
C THR A 99 -1.17 -4.34 -13.71
N PHE A 100 -0.45 -4.67 -12.63
CA PHE A 100 -0.85 -4.30 -11.27
C PHE A 100 -0.97 -2.78 -11.10
N LEU A 101 0.01 -2.00 -11.57
CA LEU A 101 -0.01 -0.54 -11.45
C LEU A 101 -1.18 0.08 -12.23
N ARG A 102 -1.48 -0.43 -13.43
CA ARG A 102 -2.65 0.02 -14.20
C ARG A 102 -3.97 -0.29 -13.46
N ALA A 103 -4.11 -1.51 -12.93
CA ALA A 103 -5.29 -1.89 -12.18
C ALA A 103 -5.46 -1.09 -10.89
N LYS A 104 -4.36 -0.80 -10.19
CA LYS A 104 -4.33 0.05 -9.00
C LYS A 104 -4.78 1.48 -9.30
N GLU A 105 -4.38 2.06 -10.43
CA GLU A 105 -4.84 3.39 -10.84
C GLU A 105 -6.36 3.40 -11.10
N VAL A 106 -6.86 2.42 -11.87
CA VAL A 106 -8.30 2.26 -12.12
C VAL A 106 -9.07 2.08 -10.81
N ALA A 107 -8.55 1.25 -9.89
CA ALA A 107 -9.13 1.07 -8.57
C ALA A 107 -9.15 2.38 -7.76
N HIS A 108 -8.09 3.18 -7.83
CA HIS A 108 -8.03 4.47 -7.14
C HIS A 108 -9.11 5.44 -7.68
N GLU A 109 -9.23 5.54 -9.00
CA GLU A 109 -10.20 6.41 -9.67
C GLU A 109 -11.65 6.00 -9.38
N GLN A 110 -11.95 4.70 -9.48
CA GLN A 110 -13.31 4.20 -9.30
C GLN A 110 -13.70 4.10 -7.83
N CYS A 111 -12.81 3.56 -6.99
CA CYS A 111 -13.21 3.18 -5.65
C CYS A 111 -13.20 4.33 -4.67
N ILE A 112 -12.33 5.36 -4.80
CA ILE A 112 -12.23 6.44 -3.79
C ILE A 112 -13.54 7.17 -3.52
N GLY A 113 -14.40 7.32 -4.52
CA GLY A 113 -15.70 7.97 -4.37
C GLY A 113 -16.82 7.04 -3.88
N GLU A 114 -16.66 5.74 -4.02
CA GLU A 114 -17.74 4.76 -3.78
C GLU A 114 -17.77 4.22 -2.36
N HIS A 115 -16.63 4.20 -1.65
CA HIS A 115 -16.58 3.62 -0.31
C HIS A 115 -16.77 4.65 0.80
N THR A 116 -17.47 4.24 1.84
CA THR A 116 -17.65 5.05 3.05
C THR A 116 -16.57 4.67 4.06
N PHE A 117 -15.61 5.57 4.25
CA PHE A 117 -14.64 5.47 5.34
C PHE A 117 -15.31 5.67 6.71
N PRO A 118 -14.70 5.23 7.82
CA PRO A 118 -15.25 5.44 9.17
C PRO A 118 -15.24 6.90 9.64
N CYS A 119 -14.59 7.81 8.89
CA CYS A 119 -14.56 9.23 9.18
C CYS A 119 -15.07 10.04 7.98
N SER A 120 -15.94 11.00 8.28
CA SER A 120 -16.38 11.98 7.30
C SER A 120 -15.25 12.95 6.92
N LYS A 121 -15.46 13.73 5.86
CA LYS A 121 -14.56 14.83 5.48
C LYS A 121 -14.47 15.95 6.54
N SER A 122 -15.46 16.07 7.43
CA SER A 122 -15.47 17.01 8.56
C SER A 122 -14.82 16.45 9.82
N GLY A 123 -14.40 15.18 9.81
CA GLY A 123 -13.83 14.51 10.99
C GLY A 123 -14.89 14.01 11.96
N GLU A 124 -16.10 13.74 11.49
CA GLU A 124 -17.15 13.11 12.28
C GLU A 124 -17.12 11.58 12.10
N PRO A 125 -17.25 10.79 13.18
CA PRO A 125 -17.31 9.35 13.07
C PRO A 125 -18.59 8.91 12.36
N ILE A 126 -18.44 7.92 11.47
CA ILE A 126 -19.54 7.27 10.76
C ILE A 126 -19.79 5.91 11.42
N ASP A 127 -21.05 5.56 11.65
CA ASP A 127 -21.43 4.28 12.23
C ASP A 127 -20.96 3.13 11.30
N GLN A 128 -20.36 2.10 11.91
CA GLN A 128 -19.70 1.01 11.21
C GLN A 128 -20.64 0.27 10.25
N ASN A 129 -21.95 0.22 10.53
CA ASN A 129 -22.95 -0.41 9.65
C ASN A 129 -23.11 0.31 8.31
N TYR A 130 -22.59 1.53 8.18
CA TYR A 130 -22.60 2.33 6.96
C TYR A 130 -21.23 2.41 6.28
N THR A 131 -20.22 1.73 6.82
CA THR A 131 -18.87 1.66 6.25
C THR A 131 -18.70 0.39 5.41
N ASP A 132 -17.85 0.44 4.39
CA ASP A 132 -17.47 -0.74 3.58
C ASP A 132 -16.12 -1.33 4.04
N CYS A 133 -15.84 -1.26 5.35
CA CYS A 133 -14.58 -1.69 5.95
C CYS A 133 -14.73 -3.08 6.59
N ILE A 134 -13.81 -3.99 6.27
CA ILE A 134 -13.79 -5.36 6.81
C ILE A 134 -13.68 -5.35 8.34
N TRP A 135 -12.81 -4.50 8.91
CA TRP A 135 -12.65 -4.41 10.35
C TRP A 135 -12.27 -3.00 10.80
N LYS A 136 -13.15 -2.34 11.55
CA LYS A 136 -12.99 -0.94 11.98
C LYS A 136 -12.65 -0.04 10.78
N ASP A 137 -11.44 0.50 10.73
CA ASP A 137 -10.89 1.36 9.69
C ASP A 137 -9.96 0.64 8.71
N SER A 138 -9.96 -0.69 8.74
CA SER A 138 -9.10 -1.54 7.92
C SER A 138 -9.89 -2.28 6.84
N GLY A 139 -9.27 -2.43 5.67
CA GLY A 139 -9.83 -3.18 4.55
C GLY A 139 -11.08 -2.53 3.94
N CYS A 140 -11.12 -1.19 3.86
CA CYS A 140 -12.23 -0.47 3.25
C CYS A 140 -12.18 -0.57 1.72
N GLY A 141 -13.35 -0.65 1.08
CA GLY A 141 -13.46 -0.66 -0.38
C GLY A 141 -13.20 -2.02 -1.03
N ALA A 142 -13.15 -3.09 -0.23
CA ALA A 142 -12.87 -4.45 -0.73
C ALA A 142 -13.85 -4.86 -1.84
N SER A 143 -15.15 -4.59 -1.64
CA SER A 143 -16.19 -4.88 -2.64
C SER A 143 -15.97 -4.16 -3.97
N CYS A 144 -15.37 -2.97 -3.96
CA CYS A 144 -15.03 -2.23 -5.17
C CYS A 144 -13.76 -2.78 -5.83
N LEU A 145 -12.74 -3.12 -5.03
CA LEU A 145 -11.50 -3.74 -5.52
C LEU A 145 -11.80 -5.05 -6.27
N ASP A 146 -12.68 -5.90 -5.74
CA ASP A 146 -13.11 -7.15 -6.39
C ASP A 146 -13.77 -6.91 -7.75
N LYS A 147 -14.61 -5.86 -7.86
CA LYS A 147 -15.24 -5.50 -9.13
C LYS A 147 -14.21 -5.04 -10.16
N VAL A 148 -13.25 -4.23 -9.75
CA VAL A 148 -12.17 -3.75 -10.63
C VAL A 148 -11.31 -4.92 -11.09
N ALA A 149 -10.94 -5.83 -10.18
CA ALA A 149 -10.20 -7.03 -10.52
C ALA A 149 -10.94 -7.89 -11.55
N ALA A 150 -12.23 -8.14 -11.34
CA ALA A 150 -13.08 -8.89 -12.27
C ALA A 150 -13.27 -8.18 -13.62
N GLN A 151 -13.42 -6.84 -13.63
CA GLN A 151 -13.57 -6.06 -14.87
C GLN A 151 -12.31 -6.08 -15.74
N LEU A 152 -11.14 -6.04 -15.10
CA LEU A 152 -9.84 -6.04 -15.78
C LEU A 152 -9.32 -7.45 -16.06
N ASP A 153 -10.02 -8.47 -15.57
CA ASP A 153 -9.68 -9.88 -15.71
C ASP A 153 -8.23 -10.19 -15.27
N ILE A 154 -7.78 -9.55 -14.18
CA ILE A 154 -6.40 -9.70 -13.68
C ILE A 154 -6.22 -10.92 -12.77
N ASP A 155 -7.31 -11.61 -12.43
CA ASP A 155 -7.29 -12.85 -11.66
C ASP A 155 -7.17 -14.10 -12.54
N SER A 156 -7.53 -13.99 -13.82
CA SER A 156 -7.44 -15.06 -14.81
C SER A 156 -6.05 -15.17 -15.45
N LEU A 157 -5.17 -14.19 -15.20
CA LEU A 157 -3.78 -14.23 -15.61
C LEU A 157 -3.10 -15.37 -14.88
N GLU A 158 -3.16 -16.56 -15.49
CA GLU A 158 -2.52 -17.76 -14.98
C GLU A 158 -1.10 -17.38 -14.53
N THR A 159 -0.80 -17.67 -13.27
CA THR A 159 0.59 -17.77 -12.82
C THR A 159 1.19 -19.00 -13.50
N ILE A 160 1.39 -18.92 -14.83
CA ILE A 160 2.00 -19.98 -15.64
C ILE A 160 3.38 -20.20 -15.03
N GLY A 161 3.52 -21.29 -14.26
CA GLY A 161 4.76 -21.70 -13.62
C GLY A 161 5.88 -21.87 -14.64
#